data_AF-A0A6C0K4V7-F1
#
_entry.id   AF-A0A6C0K4V7-F1
#
_cell.length_a   1.000
_cell.length_b   1.000
_cell.length_c   1.000
_cell.angle_alpha   90.00
_cell.angle_beta   90.00
_cell.angle_gamma   90.00
#
_symmetry.space_group_name_H-M   'P 1'
#
loop_
_entity.id
_entity.type
_entity.pdbx_description
1 polymer ?
#
loop_
_entity_poly.entity_id
_entity_poly.type
_entity_poly.pdbx_seq_one_letter_code
_entity_poly.pdbx_strand_id
1 'polypeptide(L)'
;MNEITKVLLFAFGMFVLDLPWLIFQNSWVQEFMREIQGGRSMNPRLWAGAPVYLALGYLLTQQISAPRAFLTGLCVYAVYDFTQLFAFDKYPLSFAVIDTVWGGFLMAFSWWVANYFGLVAAEK
;
A
#
# COMPACT_ATOMS: atom_id res chain seq x y z
N MET A 1 -16.33 -15.68 9.77
CA MET A 1 -15.12 -15.11 10.39
C MET A 1 -15.48 -13.74 10.95
N ASN A 2 -15.05 -13.41 12.18
CA ASN A 2 -15.31 -12.07 12.73
C ASN A 2 -14.47 -11.01 11.99
N GLU A 3 -14.83 -9.74 12.14
CA GLU A 3 -14.19 -8.64 11.41
C GLU A 3 -12.71 -8.48 11.76
N ILE A 4 -12.33 -8.64 13.03
CA ILE A 4 -10.93 -8.52 13.46
C ILE A 4 -10.06 -9.56 12.74
N THR A 5 -10.51 -10.82 12.67
CA THR A 5 -9.79 -11.88 11.98
C THR A 5 -9.68 -11.61 10.48
N LYS A 6 -10.70 -11.02 9.84
CA LYS A 6 -10.61 -10.58 8.43
C LYS A 6 -9.55 -9.50 8.24
N VAL A 7 -9.54 -8.48 9.10
CA VAL A 7 -8.55 -7.40 9.03
C VAL A 7 -7.14 -7.94 9.15
N LEU A 8 -6.88 -8.83 10.12
CA LEU A 8 -5.56 -9.44 10.30
C LEU A 8 -5.15 -10.30 9.09
N LEU A 9 -6.07 -11.10 8.56
CA LEU A 9 -5.82 -11.94 7.39
C LEU A 9 -5.51 -11.08 6.15
N PHE A 10 -6.29 -10.02 5.91
CA PHE A 10 -6.10 -9.12 4.80
C PHE A 10 -4.81 -8.30 4.95
N ALA A 11 -4.51 -7.79 6.14
CA ALA A 11 -3.26 -7.09 6.42
C ALA A 11 -2.04 -7.96 6.09
N PHE A 12 -2.04 -9.21 6.56
CA PHE A 12 -0.96 -10.16 6.28
C PHE A 12 -0.90 -10.54 4.79
N GLY A 13 -2.05 -10.83 4.18
CA GLY A 13 -2.12 -11.17 2.75
C GLY A 13 -1.61 -10.04 1.86
N MET A 14 -2.03 -8.80 2.13
CA MET A 14 -1.56 -7.61 1.41
C MET A 14 -0.05 -7.42 1.56
N PHE A 15 0.49 -7.56 2.78
CA PHE A 15 1.94 -7.49 2.98
C PHE A 15 2.69 -8.50 2.11
N VAL A 16 2.23 -9.76 2.06
CA VAL A 16 2.85 -10.81 1.22
C VAL A 16 2.77 -10.45 -0.26
N LEU A 17 1.62 -9.95 -0.72
CA LEU A 17 1.42 -9.53 -2.11
C LEU A 17 2.24 -8.30 -2.50
N ASP A 18 2.59 -7.46 -1.52
CA ASP A 18 3.36 -6.23 -1.69
C ASP A 18 4.88 -6.46 -1.68
N LEU A 19 5.36 -7.61 -1.16
CA LEU A 19 6.79 -7.95 -1.09
C LEU A 19 7.55 -7.76 -2.41
N PRO A 20 7.04 -8.15 -3.60
CA PRO A 20 7.75 -7.94 -4.85
C PRO A 20 8.03 -6.46 -5.12
N TRP A 21 7.08 -5.58 -4.84
CA TRP A 21 7.24 -4.14 -5.00
C TRP A 21 8.19 -3.57 -3.98
N LEU A 22 8.05 -3.94 -2.69
CA LEU A 22 8.98 -3.53 -1.63
C LEU A 22 10.44 -3.88 -1.96
N ILE A 23 10.68 -5.07 -2.52
CA ILE A 23 12.02 -5.51 -2.93
C ILE A 23 12.50 -4.72 -4.15
N PHE A 24 11.65 -4.56 -5.17
CA PHE A 24 11.98 -3.87 -6.41
C PHE A 24 12.31 -2.39 -6.17
N GLN A 25 11.51 -1.69 -5.36
CA GLN A 25 11.64 -0.25 -5.16
C GLN A 25 12.76 0.14 -4.18
N ASN A 26 13.27 -0.81 -3.39
CA ASN A 26 14.13 -0.52 -2.23
C ASN A 26 15.37 0.31 -2.60
N SER A 27 16.03 0.02 -3.72
CA SER A 27 17.19 0.80 -4.16
C SER A 27 16.82 2.24 -4.51
N TRP A 28 15.70 2.44 -5.18
CA TRP A 28 15.19 3.77 -5.54
C TRP A 28 14.86 4.58 -4.29
N VAL A 29 14.11 3.99 -3.37
CA VAL A 29 13.74 4.64 -2.10
C VAL A 29 14.97 5.04 -1.30
N GLN A 30 15.97 4.14 -1.19
CA GLN A 30 17.21 4.46 -0.47
C GLN A 30 17.98 5.61 -1.10
N GLU A 31 17.98 5.71 -2.43
CA GLU A 31 18.68 6.77 -3.17
C GLU A 31 18.08 8.15 -2.90
N PHE A 32 16.79 8.34 -3.21
CA PHE A 32 16.17 9.66 -3.00
C PHE A 32 15.99 10.01 -1.52
N MET A 33 15.79 9.03 -0.63
CA MET A 33 15.76 9.30 0.81
C MET A 33 17.14 9.74 1.33
N ARG A 34 18.23 9.18 0.80
CA ARG A 34 19.58 9.65 1.14
C ARG A 34 19.79 11.10 0.69
N GLU A 35 19.27 11.49 -0.47
CA GLU A 35 19.30 12.89 -0.92
C GLU A 35 18.50 13.81 0.01
N ILE A 36 17.26 13.44 0.34
CA ILE A 36 16.38 14.18 1.27
C ILE A 36 17.06 14.35 2.64
N GLN A 37 17.75 13.32 3.14
CA GLN A 37 18.37 13.32 4.46
C GLN A 37 19.77 13.98 4.52
N GLY A 38 20.23 14.62 3.44
CA GLY A 38 21.54 15.27 3.39
C GLY A 38 22.71 14.29 3.37
N GLY A 39 22.56 13.15 2.69
CA GLY A 39 23.59 12.13 2.52
C GLY A 39 23.60 11.03 3.58
N ARG A 40 22.75 11.12 4.62
CA ARG A 40 22.61 10.08 5.64
C ARG A 40 21.81 8.89 5.09
N SER A 41 22.21 7.67 5.46
CA SER A 41 21.47 6.46 5.13
C SER A 41 20.11 6.42 5.82
N MET A 42 19.14 5.78 5.16
CA MET A 42 17.83 5.52 5.72
C MET A 42 17.95 4.56 6.91
N ASN A 43 17.27 4.85 8.02
CA ASN A 43 17.16 3.95 9.18
C ASN A 43 15.69 3.51 9.33
N PRO A 44 15.26 2.44 8.62
CA PRO A 44 13.86 2.06 8.56
C PRO A 44 13.35 1.54 9.91
N ARG A 45 12.22 2.10 10.36
CA ARG A 45 11.50 1.63 11.54
C ARG A 45 10.46 0.60 11.13
N LEU A 46 10.86 -0.66 10.98
CA LEU A 46 10.01 -1.73 10.41
C LEU A 46 8.65 -1.88 11.13
N TRP A 47 8.60 -1.61 12.43
CA TRP A 47 7.34 -1.66 13.20
C TRP A 47 6.28 -0.68 12.68
N ALA A 48 6.67 0.42 12.02
CA ALA A 48 5.75 1.39 11.45
C ALA A 48 4.95 0.83 10.26
N GLY A 49 5.39 -0.28 9.66
CA GLY A 49 4.62 -0.98 8.62
C GLY A 49 3.38 -1.69 9.16
N ALA A 50 3.36 -2.11 10.44
CA ALA A 50 2.22 -2.80 11.03
C ALA A 50 0.91 -1.99 10.97
N PRO A 51 0.86 -0.72 11.43
CA PRO A 51 -0.36 0.09 11.32
C PRO A 51 -0.76 0.37 9.86
N VAL A 52 0.19 0.42 8.92
CA VAL A 52 -0.11 0.61 7.48
C VAL A 52 -0.92 -0.57 6.96
N TYR A 53 -0.45 -1.80 7.14
CA TYR A 53 -1.17 -2.98 6.64
C TYR A 53 -2.46 -3.25 7.41
N LEU A 54 -2.55 -2.92 8.70
CA LEU A 54 -3.82 -2.98 9.44
C LEU A 54 -4.86 -2.01 8.88
N ALA A 55 -4.46 -0.77 8.55
CA ALA A 55 -5.34 0.20 7.93
C ALA A 55 -5.80 -0.26 6.54
N LEU A 56 -4.88 -0.76 5.72
CA LEU A 56 -5.21 -1.32 4.40
C LEU A 56 -6.12 -2.55 4.51
N GLY A 57 -5.85 -3.46 5.44
CA GLY A 57 -6.68 -4.64 5.71
C GLY A 57 -8.10 -4.26 6.11
N TYR A 58 -8.27 -3.25 6.96
CA TYR A 58 -9.59 -2.69 7.28
C TYR A 58 -10.27 -2.05 6.06
N LEU A 59 -9.55 -1.25 5.28
CA LEU A 59 -10.13 -0.65 4.08
C LEU A 59 -10.59 -1.72 3.09
N LEU A 60 -9.91 -2.86 3.02
CA LEU A 60 -10.27 -3.98 2.14
C LEU A 60 -11.59 -4.63 2.54
N THR A 61 -11.89 -4.73 3.85
CA THR A 61 -13.19 -5.26 4.32
C THR A 61 -14.37 -4.37 3.90
N GLN A 62 -14.13 -3.10 3.56
CA GLN A 62 -15.16 -2.15 3.12
C GLN A 62 -15.42 -2.20 1.61
N GLN A 63 -14.61 -2.94 0.84
CA GLN A 63 -14.71 -2.95 -0.62
C GLN A 63 -15.68 -4.02 -1.12
N ILE A 64 -16.50 -3.62 -2.09
CA ILE A 64 -17.52 -4.50 -2.70
C ILE A 64 -17.16 -4.95 -4.12
N SER A 65 -16.14 -4.34 -4.74
CA SER A 65 -15.70 -4.69 -6.09
C SER A 65 -14.25 -4.30 -6.35
N ALA A 66 -13.58 -5.00 -7.27
CA ALA A 66 -12.19 -4.73 -7.65
C ALA A 66 -11.96 -3.27 -8.11
N PRO A 67 -12.83 -2.62 -8.92
CA PRO A 67 -12.64 -1.22 -9.29
C PRO A 67 -12.72 -0.25 -8.09
N ARG A 68 -13.60 -0.50 -7.12
CA ARG A 68 -13.67 0.33 -5.91
C ARG A 68 -12.46 0.11 -5.01
N ALA A 69 -11.98 -1.13 -4.92
CA ALA A 69 -10.73 -1.45 -4.25
C ALA A 69 -9.54 -0.75 -4.93
N PHE A 70 -9.46 -0.76 -6.26
CA PHE A 70 -8.44 -0.05 -7.04
C PHE A 70 -8.42 1.44 -6.70
N LEU A 71 -9.57 2.11 -6.78
CA LEU A 71 -9.66 3.55 -6.47
C LEU A 71 -9.34 3.85 -5.00
N THR A 72 -9.72 2.97 -4.07
CA THR A 72 -9.37 3.12 -2.66
C THR A 72 -7.85 3.07 -2.46
N GLY A 73 -7.18 2.07 -3.03
CA GLY A 73 -5.72 1.95 -2.96
C GLY A 73 -5.01 3.13 -3.63
N LEU A 74 -5.48 3.52 -4.82
CA LEU A 74 -4.97 4.66 -5.56
C LEU A 74 -5.07 5.95 -4.74
N CYS A 75 -6.21 6.21 -4.10
CA CYS A 75 -6.37 7.39 -3.25
C CYS A 75 -5.45 7.38 -2.02
N VAL A 76 -5.28 6.23 -1.35
CA VAL A 76 -4.42 6.14 -0.16
C VAL A 76 -2.97 6.46 -0.52
N TYR A 77 -2.45 5.85 -1.57
CA TYR A 77 -1.07 6.08 -2.00
C TYR A 77 -0.91 7.48 -2.61
N ALA A 78 -1.86 7.96 -3.40
CA ALA A 78 -1.84 9.34 -3.89
C ALA A 78 -1.76 10.37 -2.75
N VAL A 79 -2.57 10.21 -1.70
CA VAL A 79 -2.52 11.11 -0.53
C VAL A 79 -1.15 11.07 0.11
N TYR A 80 -0.55 9.89 0.30
CA TYR A 80 0.79 9.77 0.87
C TYR A 80 1.86 10.38 -0.05
N ASP A 81 2.01 9.86 -1.27
CA ASP A 81 3.08 10.22 -2.19
C ASP A 81 3.06 11.68 -2.61
N PHE A 82 1.88 12.24 -2.90
CA PHE A 82 1.79 13.64 -3.28
C PHE A 82 1.94 14.58 -2.09
N THR A 83 1.67 14.14 -0.86
CA THR A 83 2.07 14.89 0.35
C THR A 83 3.59 14.93 0.48
N GLN A 84 4.28 13.81 0.22
CA GLN A 84 5.75 13.77 0.23
C GLN A 84 6.34 14.62 -0.89
N LEU A 85 5.76 14.58 -2.09
CA LEU A 85 6.16 15.41 -3.22
C LEU A 85 5.98 16.90 -2.94
N PHE A 86 4.91 17.27 -2.22
CA PHE A 86 4.72 18.64 -1.74
C PHE A 86 5.74 19.05 -0.67
N ALA A 87 6.12 18.13 0.22
CA ALA A 87 6.99 18.42 1.36
C ALA A 87 8.50 18.38 1.04
N PHE A 88 8.92 17.62 0.02
CA PHE A 88 10.33 17.34 -0.24
C PHE A 88 10.73 17.60 -1.70
N ASP A 89 11.62 18.58 -1.92
CA ASP A 89 12.13 18.97 -3.25
C ASP A 89 12.82 17.83 -4.03
N LYS A 90 13.29 16.80 -3.31
CA LYS A 90 14.01 15.66 -3.88
C LYS A 90 13.16 14.39 -4.01
N TYR A 91 11.87 14.45 -3.68
CA TYR A 91 10.98 13.32 -3.91
C TYR A 91 10.63 13.22 -5.41
N PRO A 92 10.86 12.07 -6.07
CA PRO A 92 10.66 11.98 -7.51
C PRO A 92 9.18 11.83 -7.88
N LEU A 93 8.68 12.70 -8.78
CA LEU A 93 7.31 12.60 -9.32
C LEU A 93 7.06 11.24 -9.99
N SER A 94 8.05 10.66 -10.66
CA SER A 94 7.95 9.33 -11.27
C SER A 94 7.64 8.25 -10.23
N PHE A 95 8.29 8.29 -9.07
CA PHE A 95 8.04 7.36 -7.98
C PHE A 95 6.64 7.57 -7.41
N ALA A 96 6.25 8.82 -7.13
CA ALA A 96 4.92 9.15 -6.62
C ALA A 96 3.79 8.58 -7.51
N VAL A 97 3.93 8.70 -8.83
CA VAL A 97 2.95 8.18 -9.80
C VAL A 97 2.95 6.65 -9.84
N ILE A 98 4.12 6.02 -9.87
CA ILE A 98 4.20 4.55 -9.95
C ILE A 98 3.68 3.91 -8.66
N ASP A 99 4.08 4.42 -7.49
CA ASP A 99 3.65 3.88 -6.19
C ASP A 99 2.14 4.10 -5.98
N THR A 100 1.59 5.24 -6.43
CA THR A 100 0.14 5.49 -6.49
C THR A 100 -0.61 4.43 -7.31
N VAL A 101 -0.12 4.13 -8.51
CA VAL A 101 -0.73 3.11 -9.38
C VAL A 101 -0.58 1.72 -8.76
N TRP A 102 0.58 1.42 -8.17
CA TRP A 102 0.82 0.16 -7.46
C TRP A 102 -0.16 -0.02 -6.29
N GLY A 103 -0.39 1.01 -5.47
CA GLY A 103 -1.38 0.97 -4.39
C GLY A 103 -2.77 0.58 -4.87
N GLY A 104 -3.20 1.10 -6.02
CA GLY A 104 -4.44 0.69 -6.67
C GLY A 104 -4.44 -0.78 -7.08
N PHE A 105 -3.39 -1.24 -7.77
CA PHE A 105 -3.26 -2.65 -8.18
C PHE A 105 -3.21 -3.60 -7.00
N LEU A 106 -2.44 -3.28 -5.96
CA LEU A 106 -2.32 -4.07 -4.73
C LEU A 106 -3.70 -4.26 -4.09
N MET A 107 -4.46 -3.17 -3.94
CA MET A 107 -5.77 -3.22 -3.31
C MET A 107 -6.79 -4.01 -4.14
N ALA A 108 -6.82 -3.79 -5.46
CA ALA A 108 -7.71 -4.51 -6.38
C ALA A 108 -7.38 -6.01 -6.44
N PHE A 109 -6.10 -6.36 -6.51
CA PHE A 109 -5.65 -7.74 -6.56
C PHE A 109 -5.92 -8.46 -5.24
N SER A 110 -5.68 -7.79 -4.11
CA SER A 110 -6.01 -8.33 -2.79
C SER A 110 -7.51 -8.59 -2.63
N TRP A 111 -8.36 -7.70 -3.16
CA TRP A 111 -9.80 -7.92 -3.19
C TRP A 111 -10.17 -9.13 -4.05
N TRP A 112 -9.58 -9.27 -5.24
CA TRP A 112 -9.83 -10.41 -6.12
C TRP A 112 -9.44 -11.74 -5.48
N VAL A 113 -8.27 -11.81 -4.83
CA VAL A 113 -7.82 -12.98 -4.07
C VAL A 113 -8.79 -13.28 -2.93
N ALA A 114 -9.18 -12.27 -2.15
CA ALA A 114 -10.13 -12.45 -1.05
C ALA A 114 -11.51 -12.92 -1.54
N ASN A 115 -11.98 -12.43 -2.69
CA ASN A 115 -13.24 -12.84 -3.31
C ASN A 115 -13.19 -14.30 -3.80
N TYR A 116 -12.07 -14.72 -4.37
CA TYR A 116 -11.85 -16.12 -4.77
C TYR A 116 -12.01 -17.09 -3.58
N PHE A 117 -11.62 -16.68 -2.38
CA PHE A 117 -11.80 -17.45 -1.14
C PHE A 117 -13.13 -17.17 -0.40
N GLY A 118 -14.04 -16.37 -0.96
CA GLY A 118 -15.33 -16.04 -0.33
C GLY A 118 -15.21 -15.21 0.96
N LEU A 119 -14.14 -14.40 1.09
CA LEU A 119 -13.83 -13.63 2.29
C LEU A 119 -14.37 -12.19 2.29
N VAL A 120 -14.74 -11.68 1.12
CA VAL A 120 -15.37 -10.36 0.93
C VAL A 120 -16.87 -10.50 0.67
N ALA A 121 -17.63 -9.44 0.94
CA ALA A 121 -19.04 -9.41 0.62
C ALA A 121 -19.23 -9.45 -0.90
N ALA A 122 -19.84 -10.52 -1.42
CA ALA A 122 -20.28 -10.55 -2.80
C ALA A 122 -21.35 -9.48 -3.02
N GLU A 123 -21.34 -8.82 -4.18
CA GLU A 123 -22.51 -8.09 -4.66
C GLU A 123 -23.70 -9.07 -4.64
N LYS A 124 -24.74 -8.72 -3.86
CA LYS A 124 -26.04 -9.36 -3.94
C LYS A 124 -26.79 -8.83 -5.15
#